data_AF-A0A7W8A851-F1
#
_entry.id   AF-A0A7W8A851-F1
#
_cell.length_a   1.000
_cell.length_b   1.000
_cell.length_c   1.000
_cell.angle_alpha   90.00
_cell.angle_beta   90.00
_cell.angle_gamma   90.00
#
_symmetry.space_group_name_H-M   'P 1'
#
loop_
_entity.id
_entity.type
_entity.pdbx_description
1 polymer ?
#
loop_
_entity_poly.entity_id
_entity_poly.type
_entity_poly.pdbx_seq_one_letter_code
_entity_poly.pdbx_strand_id
1 'polypeptide(L)'
;MATNKSASPALPPEASLIRQLRERPAALSRKMSLSTAMKRLTEIAPDGYGFSDGTWRNIEAGRKIAEDWELVLIGLVLYATPEQIAATGRTDAAELLRKEIDARAKTELAASKVSLDDIPAGTKQKLLRQLAEIDNVPGATEQDRQEMRDVLFGQIDALMDMHAATLRFRAR
;
A
#
# COMPACT_ATOMS: atom_id res chain seq x y z
N MET A 1 49.75 -12.01 1.61
CA MET A 1 48.73 -11.56 0.65
C MET A 1 47.36 -11.69 1.30
N ALA A 2 46.80 -10.59 1.80
CA ALA A 2 45.47 -10.59 2.40
C ALA A 2 44.43 -10.45 1.29
N THR A 3 43.54 -11.43 1.16
CA THR A 3 42.41 -11.38 0.23
C THR A 3 41.40 -10.36 0.76
N ASN A 4 41.25 -9.27 0.00
CA ASN A 4 40.27 -8.23 0.22
C ASN A 4 38.87 -8.86 0.04
N LYS A 5 38.18 -9.14 1.15
CA LYS A 5 36.80 -9.61 1.15
C LYS A 5 35.93 -8.40 0.82
N SER A 6 35.69 -8.18 -0.47
CA SER A 6 34.80 -7.15 -0.99
C SER A 6 33.46 -7.26 -0.24
N ALA A 7 33.21 -6.34 0.68
CA ALA A 7 31.90 -6.18 1.28
C ALA A 7 30.94 -5.88 0.12
N SER A 8 30.01 -6.77 -0.17
CA SER A 8 28.91 -6.45 -1.07
C SER A 8 28.28 -5.16 -0.55
N PRO A 9 28.11 -4.13 -1.39
CA PRO A 9 27.51 -2.88 -0.94
C PRO A 9 26.16 -3.20 -0.32
N ALA A 10 25.96 -2.76 0.92
CA ALA A 10 24.70 -2.94 1.62
C ALA A 10 23.59 -2.31 0.76
N LEU A 11 22.53 -3.06 0.51
CA LEU A 11 21.41 -2.59 -0.30
C LEU A 11 20.83 -1.33 0.35
N PRO A 12 20.45 -0.28 -0.41
CA PRO A 12 19.81 0.89 0.16
C PRO A 12 18.59 0.51 1.03
N PRO A 13 18.33 1.21 2.14
CA PRO A 13 17.23 0.89 3.05
C PRO A 13 15.86 0.79 2.35
N GLU A 14 15.59 1.67 1.41
CA GLU A 14 14.36 1.66 0.61
C GLU A 14 14.29 0.46 -0.34
N ALA A 15 15.39 0.09 -0.97
CA ALA A 15 15.45 -1.10 -1.83
C ALA A 15 15.20 -2.37 -1.00
N SER A 16 15.70 -2.40 0.24
CA SER A 16 15.49 -3.52 1.17
C SER A 16 14.02 -3.63 1.57
N LEU A 17 13.38 -2.50 1.87
CA LEU A 17 11.94 -2.44 2.17
C LEU A 17 11.10 -2.92 0.98
N ILE A 18 11.36 -2.40 -0.22
CA ILE A 18 10.61 -2.75 -1.44
C ILE A 18 10.68 -4.26 -1.67
N ARG A 19 11.88 -4.82 -1.57
CA ARG A 19 12.10 -6.26 -1.72
C ARG A 19 11.37 -7.04 -0.63
N GLN A 20 11.47 -6.62 0.63
CA GLN A 20 10.78 -7.27 1.74
C GLN A 20 9.26 -7.26 1.56
N LEU A 21 8.67 -6.13 1.15
CA LEU A 21 7.23 -6.01 0.93
C LEU A 21 6.75 -6.87 -0.23
N ARG A 22 7.53 -6.96 -1.31
CA ARG A 22 7.18 -7.77 -2.50
C ARG A 22 7.39 -9.28 -2.27
N GLU A 23 8.41 -9.64 -1.51
CA GLU A 23 8.78 -11.02 -1.18
C GLU A 23 8.04 -11.57 0.04
N ARG A 24 7.37 -10.71 0.83
CA ARG A 24 6.71 -11.07 2.09
C ARG A 24 5.96 -12.41 1.96
N PRO A 25 6.43 -13.46 2.65
CA PRO A 25 5.74 -14.72 2.71
C PRO A 25 4.76 -14.62 3.88
N ALA A 26 3.56 -14.08 3.68
CA ALA A 26 2.48 -14.62 4.52
C ALA A 26 2.33 -16.08 4.08
N ALA A 27 2.19 -17.02 5.02
CA ALA A 27 2.20 -18.47 4.75
C ALA A 27 1.21 -18.94 3.66
N LEU A 28 0.30 -18.06 3.22
CA LEU A 28 -0.73 -18.29 2.22
C LEU A 28 -0.66 -17.31 1.01
N SER A 29 0.24 -16.32 1.00
CA SER A 29 0.35 -15.34 -0.09
C SER A 29 1.53 -15.66 -1.01
N ARG A 30 1.27 -15.81 -2.31
CA ARG A 30 2.35 -15.92 -3.31
C ARG A 30 3.13 -14.60 -3.36
N LYS A 31 4.46 -14.71 -3.50
CA LYS A 31 5.36 -13.59 -3.83
C LYS A 31 4.75 -12.78 -4.98
N MET A 32 4.70 -11.46 -4.83
CA MET A 32 4.20 -10.60 -5.89
C MET A 32 5.23 -10.56 -7.04
N SER A 33 4.82 -11.05 -8.20
CA SER A 33 5.64 -10.95 -9.40
C SER A 33 5.77 -9.48 -9.81
N LEU A 34 6.88 -9.11 -10.43
CA LEU A 34 7.06 -7.73 -10.89
C LEU A 34 6.03 -7.37 -11.97
N SER A 35 5.65 -8.34 -12.82
CA SER A 35 4.55 -8.16 -13.78
C SER A 35 3.23 -7.82 -13.10
N THR A 36 2.89 -8.48 -11.99
CA THR A 36 1.70 -8.18 -11.18
C THR A 36 1.78 -6.77 -10.58
N ALA A 37 2.95 -6.40 -10.04
CA ALA A 37 3.17 -5.06 -9.49
C ALA A 37 3.00 -3.97 -10.55
N MET A 38 3.57 -4.17 -11.74
CA MET A 38 3.43 -3.23 -12.86
C MET A 38 1.99 -3.12 -13.37
N LYS A 39 1.25 -4.23 -13.43
CA LYS A 39 -0.17 -4.18 -13.79
C LYS A 39 -0.97 -3.29 -12.82
N ARG A 40 -0.75 -3.47 -11.52
CA ARG A 40 -1.37 -2.64 -10.47
C ARG A 40 -0.94 -1.18 -10.57
N LEU A 41 0.32 -0.94 -10.91
CA LEU A 41 0.80 0.42 -11.12
C LEU A 41 0.03 1.11 -12.25
N THR A 42 -0.23 0.41 -13.36
CA THR A 42 -1.04 0.94 -14.46
C THR A 42 -2.48 1.22 -14.05
N GLU A 43 -3.08 0.39 -13.19
CA GLU A 43 -4.42 0.62 -12.64
C GLU A 43 -4.45 1.87 -11.73
N ILE A 44 -3.40 2.07 -10.93
CA ILE A 44 -3.27 3.17 -9.96
C ILE A 44 -2.88 4.50 -10.63
N ALA A 45 -2.06 4.46 -11.68
CA ALA A 45 -1.53 5.61 -12.40
C ALA A 45 -1.51 5.36 -13.92
N PRO A 46 -2.68 5.48 -14.59
CA PRO A 46 -2.84 5.15 -16.01
C PRO A 46 -1.99 6.01 -16.95
N ASP A 47 -1.77 7.27 -16.58
CA ASP A 47 -0.98 8.23 -17.36
C ASP A 47 0.53 7.97 -17.30
N GLY A 48 0.93 6.91 -16.58
CA GLY A 48 2.26 6.32 -16.65
C GLY A 48 3.37 7.36 -16.64
N TYR A 49 3.72 7.87 -15.46
CA TYR A 49 4.75 8.89 -15.18
C TYR A 49 6.19 8.49 -15.60
N GLY A 50 6.40 7.85 -16.76
CA GLY A 50 7.68 7.30 -17.20
C GLY A 50 8.17 6.12 -16.36
N PHE A 51 7.35 5.60 -15.44
CA PHE A 51 7.75 4.54 -14.54
C PHE A 51 7.68 3.17 -15.22
N SER A 52 8.85 2.54 -15.43
CA SER A 52 8.99 1.29 -16.17
C SER A 52 9.39 0.11 -15.28
N ASP A 53 9.17 -1.11 -15.79
CA ASP A 53 9.66 -2.35 -15.17
C ASP A 53 11.20 -2.32 -14.96
N GLY A 54 11.94 -1.75 -15.91
CA GLY A 54 13.39 -1.58 -15.79
C GLY A 54 13.78 -0.62 -14.67
N THR A 55 13.04 0.49 -14.53
CA THR A 55 13.22 1.44 -13.43
C THR A 55 13.00 0.76 -12.08
N TRP A 56 11.90 0.03 -11.93
CA TRP A 56 11.59 -0.74 -10.72
C TRP A 56 12.73 -1.71 -10.39
N ARG A 57 13.17 -2.54 -11.35
CA ARG A 57 14.25 -3.51 -11.12
C ARG A 57 15.55 -2.85 -10.67
N ASN A 58 15.88 -1.68 -11.21
CA ASN A 58 17.08 -0.96 -10.82
C ASN A 58 16.97 -0.39 -9.41
N ILE A 59 15.80 0.11 -9.02
CA ILE A 59 15.53 0.55 -7.64
C ILE A 59 15.62 -0.64 -6.68
N GLU A 60 14.90 -1.73 -6.96
CA GLU A 60 14.87 -2.93 -6.09
C GLU A 60 16.26 -3.59 -5.96
N ALA A 61 17.08 -3.53 -7.01
CA ALA A 61 18.45 -4.03 -6.98
C ALA A 61 19.45 -3.05 -6.32
N GLY A 62 19.01 -1.87 -5.88
CA GLY A 62 19.88 -0.83 -5.33
C GLY A 62 20.81 -0.17 -6.36
N ARG A 63 20.55 -0.35 -7.67
CA ARG A 63 21.30 0.28 -8.78
C ARG A 63 20.82 1.69 -9.10
N LYS A 64 19.62 2.07 -8.63
CA LYS A 64 19.05 3.41 -8.73
C LYS A 64 18.50 3.81 -7.36
N ILE A 65 18.81 5.02 -6.90
CA ILE A 65 18.09 5.64 -5.78
C ILE A 65 16.75 6.14 -6.32
N ALA A 66 15.66 5.67 -5.75
CA ALA A 66 14.32 6.07 -6.17
C ALA A 66 14.11 7.56 -5.87
N GLU A 67 13.43 8.27 -6.77
CA GLU A 67 12.88 9.59 -6.48
C GLU A 67 11.67 9.46 -5.54
N ASP A 68 11.26 10.53 -4.88
CA ASP A 68 10.19 10.44 -3.87
C ASP A 68 8.84 10.00 -4.47
N TRP A 69 8.49 10.52 -5.66
CA TRP A 69 7.27 10.11 -6.36
C TRP A 69 7.31 8.64 -6.80
N GLU A 70 8.50 8.13 -7.16
CA GLU A 70 8.71 6.72 -7.49
C GLU A 70 8.47 5.82 -6.28
N LEU A 71 8.99 6.24 -5.12
CA LEU A 71 8.77 5.55 -3.85
C LEU A 71 7.30 5.55 -3.43
N VAL A 72 6.59 6.65 -3.67
CA VAL A 72 5.15 6.74 -3.42
C VAL A 72 4.39 5.74 -4.30
N LEU A 73 4.68 5.71 -5.60
CA LEU A 73 4.05 4.77 -6.53
C LEU A 73 4.31 3.31 -6.15
N ILE A 74 5.57 2.97 -5.86
CA ILE A 74 5.95 1.63 -5.40
C ILE A 74 5.25 1.31 -4.07
N GLY A 75 5.19 2.28 -3.15
CA GLY A 75 4.54 2.15 -1.85
C GLY A 75 3.05 1.87 -1.97
N LEU A 76 2.34 2.55 -2.87
CA LEU A 76 0.93 2.29 -3.16
C LEU A 76 0.72 0.87 -3.70
N VAL A 77 1.53 0.44 -4.67
CA VAL A 77 1.43 -0.89 -5.28
C VAL A 77 1.71 -2.02 -4.29
N LEU A 78 2.71 -1.83 -3.42
CA LEU A 78 3.14 -2.83 -2.42
C LEU A 78 2.42 -2.69 -1.07
N TYR A 79 1.49 -1.74 -0.95
CA TYR A 79 0.81 -1.40 0.30
C TYR A 79 1.77 -1.11 1.46
N ALA A 80 2.84 -0.36 1.19
CA ALA A 80 3.73 0.18 2.21
C ALA A 80 3.01 1.25 3.03
N THR A 81 3.20 1.30 4.35
CA THR A 81 2.68 2.41 5.16
C THR A 81 3.64 3.61 5.10
N PRO A 82 3.17 4.86 5.30
CA PRO A 82 4.04 6.03 5.42
C PRO A 82 5.16 5.84 6.44
N GLU A 83 4.87 5.18 7.57
CA GLU A 83 5.83 4.90 8.64
C GLU A 83 6.93 3.95 8.18
N GLN A 84 6.57 2.94 7.37
CA GLN A 84 7.56 2.05 6.78
C GLN A 84 8.51 2.79 5.84
N ILE A 85 8.01 3.73 5.04
CA ILE A 85 8.85 4.56 4.16
C ILE A 85 9.71 5.52 5.00
N ALA A 86 9.13 6.19 6.01
CA ALA A 86 9.86 7.10 6.89
C ALA A 86 11.02 6.39 7.62
N ALA A 87 10.82 5.12 8.02
CA ALA A 87 11.86 4.31 8.65
C ALA A 87 13.08 4.04 7.75
N THR A 88 12.96 4.26 6.43
CA THR A 88 14.10 4.18 5.49
C THR A 88 14.88 5.50 5.40
N GLY A 89 14.47 6.54 6.13
CA GLY A 89 15.04 7.89 6.06
C GLY A 89 14.41 8.78 4.98
N ARG A 90 13.40 8.29 4.26
CA ARG A 90 12.72 8.99 3.16
C ARG A 90 11.45 9.70 3.65
N THR A 91 11.62 10.71 4.51
CA THR A 91 10.51 11.43 5.16
C THR A 91 9.59 12.16 4.16
N ASP A 92 10.14 12.78 3.13
CA ASP A 92 9.35 13.54 2.15
C ASP A 92 8.46 12.61 1.31
N ALA A 93 9.01 11.47 0.88
CA ALA A 93 8.24 10.41 0.24
C ALA A 93 7.13 9.84 1.15
N ALA A 94 7.40 9.72 2.45
CA ALA A 94 6.40 9.26 3.41
C ALA A 94 5.23 10.26 3.54
N GLU A 95 5.51 11.56 3.62
CA GLU A 95 4.47 12.60 3.64
C GLU A 95 3.66 12.64 2.35
N LEU A 96 4.32 12.49 1.20
CA LEU A 96 3.64 12.40 -0.09
C LEU A 96 2.73 11.16 -0.15
N LEU A 97 3.22 10.00 0.31
CA LEU A 97 2.42 8.79 0.35
C LEU A 97 1.19 8.95 1.25
N ARG A 98 1.33 9.60 2.40
CA ARG A 98 0.21 9.88 3.30
C ARG A 98 -0.88 10.69 2.59
N LYS A 99 -0.49 11.78 1.91
CA LYS A 99 -1.41 12.63 1.15
C LYS A 99 -2.14 11.85 0.05
N GLU A 100 -1.43 11.00 -0.69
CA GLU A 100 -2.01 10.17 -1.74
C GLU A 100 -3.00 9.13 -1.19
N ILE A 101 -2.66 8.46 -0.09
CA ILE A 101 -3.57 7.53 0.58
C ILE A 101 -4.84 8.25 1.03
N ASP A 102 -4.72 9.43 1.65
CA ASP A 102 -5.86 10.21 2.12
C ASP A 102 -6.74 10.71 0.95
N ALA A 103 -6.13 11.17 -0.15
CA ALA A 103 -6.86 11.62 -1.33
C ALA A 103 -7.66 10.48 -1.99
N ARG A 104 -7.05 9.30 -2.12
CA ARG A 104 -7.70 8.11 -2.68
C ARG A 104 -8.82 7.60 -1.78
N ALA A 105 -8.57 7.53 -0.47
CA ALA A 105 -9.58 7.14 0.50
C ALA A 105 -10.79 8.09 0.42
N LYS A 106 -10.59 9.41 0.38
CA LYS A 106 -11.68 10.39 0.19
C LYS A 106 -12.48 10.16 -1.09
N THR A 107 -11.82 9.76 -2.18
CA THR A 107 -12.46 9.54 -3.49
C THR A 107 -13.31 8.27 -3.50
N GLU A 108 -12.79 7.16 -2.98
CA GLU A 108 -13.55 5.90 -2.86
C GLU A 108 -14.70 5.99 -1.86
N LEU A 109 -14.56 6.85 -0.84
CA LEU A 109 -15.57 7.05 0.19
C LEU A 109 -16.62 8.12 -0.12
N ALA A 110 -16.31 9.10 -0.96
CA ALA A 110 -17.34 9.91 -1.61
C ALA A 110 -18.33 9.04 -2.42
N ALA A 111 -17.88 7.89 -2.93
CA ALA A 111 -18.74 6.92 -3.60
C ALA A 111 -19.55 6.03 -2.62
N SER A 112 -19.14 5.89 -1.35
CA SER A 112 -19.72 4.93 -0.40
C SER A 112 -20.36 5.53 0.87
N LYS A 113 -20.52 6.85 0.97
CA LYS A 113 -21.24 7.58 2.07
C LYS A 113 -20.68 7.42 3.50
N VAL A 114 -19.53 6.77 3.70
CA VAL A 114 -18.91 6.61 5.04
C VAL A 114 -17.91 7.74 5.30
N SER A 115 -17.96 8.36 6.49
CA SER A 115 -17.05 9.44 6.89
C SER A 115 -15.73 8.89 7.43
N LEU A 116 -14.61 9.37 6.87
CA LEU A 116 -13.27 8.83 7.09
C LEU A 116 -12.40 9.58 8.10
N ASP A 117 -12.83 10.77 8.52
CA ASP A 117 -11.95 11.69 9.24
C ASP A 117 -11.56 11.14 10.62
N ASP A 118 -12.30 10.16 11.14
CA ASP A 118 -12.05 9.49 12.42
C ASP A 118 -11.36 8.12 12.31
N ILE A 119 -11.05 7.64 11.10
CA ILE A 119 -10.45 6.31 10.90
C ILE A 119 -8.91 6.39 10.94
N PRO A 120 -8.24 5.60 11.81
CA PRO A 120 -6.78 5.53 11.84
C PRO A 120 -6.17 5.14 10.48
N ALA A 121 -5.03 5.74 10.12
CA ALA A 121 -4.36 5.52 8.83
C ALA A 121 -4.09 4.03 8.52
N GLY A 122 -3.70 3.24 9.52
CA GLY A 122 -3.50 1.80 9.35
C GLY A 122 -4.78 1.03 9.00
N THR A 123 -5.92 1.48 9.52
CA THR A 123 -7.24 0.90 9.20
C THR A 123 -7.69 1.30 7.80
N LYS A 124 -7.49 2.56 7.40
CA LYS A 124 -7.72 3.02 6.02
C LYS A 124 -6.93 2.20 5.01
N GLN A 125 -5.66 1.95 5.29
CA GLN A 125 -4.81 1.17 4.39
C GLN A 125 -5.22 -0.30 4.30
N LYS A 126 -5.67 -0.88 5.41
CA LYS A 126 -6.21 -2.25 5.42
C LYS A 126 -7.50 -2.35 4.61
N LEU A 127 -8.38 -1.35 4.73
CA LEU A 127 -9.60 -1.24 3.92
C LEU A 127 -9.27 -1.18 2.42
N LEU A 128 -8.38 -0.27 2.01
CA LEU A 128 -7.95 -0.15 0.60
C LEU A 128 -7.35 -1.45 0.08
N ARG A 129 -6.58 -2.18 0.90
CA ARG A 129 -6.07 -3.50 0.53
C ARG A 129 -7.19 -4.50 0.30
N GLN A 130 -8.17 -4.57 1.21
CA GLN A 130 -9.29 -5.51 1.08
C GLN A 130 -10.18 -5.18 -0.12
N LEU A 131 -10.40 -3.90 -0.44
CA LEU A 131 -11.11 -3.48 -1.65
C LEU A 131 -10.36 -3.92 -2.91
N ALA A 132 -9.04 -3.70 -2.97
CA ALA A 132 -8.21 -4.16 -4.08
C ALA A 132 -8.15 -5.69 -4.20
N GLU A 133 -8.29 -6.43 -3.09
CA GLU A 133 -8.43 -7.89 -3.10
C GLU A 133 -9.76 -8.32 -3.71
N ILE A 134 -10.87 -7.66 -3.35
CA ILE A 134 -12.21 -7.88 -3.93
C ILE A 134 -12.20 -7.66 -5.45
N ASP A 135 -11.53 -6.60 -5.92
CA ASP A 135 -11.41 -6.29 -7.35
C ASP A 135 -10.58 -7.30 -8.14
N ASN A 136 -9.80 -8.14 -7.45
CA ASN A 136 -8.97 -9.16 -8.09
C ASN A 136 -9.48 -10.60 -7.87
N VAL A 137 -10.67 -10.79 -7.30
CA VAL A 137 -11.25 -12.13 -7.12
C VAL A 137 -11.49 -12.80 -8.48
N PRO A 138 -10.85 -13.94 -8.78
CA PRO A 138 -11.02 -14.64 -10.05
C PRO A 138 -12.43 -15.25 -10.13
N GLY A 139 -13.13 -15.00 -11.24
CA GLY A 139 -14.45 -15.57 -11.48
C GLY A 139 -15.61 -14.88 -10.75
N ALA A 140 -15.34 -13.87 -9.92
CA ALA A 140 -16.39 -13.04 -9.33
C ALA A 140 -16.97 -12.07 -10.37
N THR A 141 -18.30 -12.01 -10.43
CA THR A 141 -19.04 -11.01 -11.21
C THR A 141 -18.94 -9.63 -10.54
N GLU A 142 -19.29 -8.55 -11.26
CA GLU A 142 -19.31 -7.22 -10.64
C GLU A 142 -20.33 -7.13 -9.50
N GLN A 143 -21.43 -7.89 -9.60
CA GLN A 143 -22.42 -7.97 -8.53
C GLN A 143 -21.84 -8.64 -7.28
N ASP A 144 -21.11 -9.76 -7.43
CA ASP A 144 -20.45 -10.43 -6.29
C ASP A 144 -19.44 -9.50 -5.62
N ARG A 145 -18.70 -8.70 -6.41
CA ARG A 145 -17.74 -7.72 -5.89
C ARG A 145 -18.45 -6.63 -5.12
N GLN A 146 -19.58 -6.14 -5.64
CA GLN A 146 -20.36 -5.12 -4.95
C GLN A 146 -20.92 -5.63 -3.62
N GLU A 147 -21.42 -6.86 -3.57
CA GLU A 147 -21.89 -7.49 -2.32
C GLU A 147 -20.74 -7.64 -1.30
N MET A 148 -19.54 -8.03 -1.77
CA MET A 148 -18.35 -8.10 -0.91
C MET A 148 -17.93 -6.73 -0.37
N ARG A 149 -18.02 -5.67 -1.18
CA ARG A 149 -17.76 -4.29 -0.76
C ARG A 149 -18.79 -3.86 0.29
N ASP A 150 -20.07 -4.13 0.07
CA ASP A 150 -21.15 -3.76 0.99
C ASP A 150 -21.01 -4.46 2.35
N VAL A 151 -20.64 -5.74 2.37
CA VAL A 151 -20.33 -6.47 3.61
C VAL A 151 -19.13 -5.86 4.33
N LEU A 152 -18.07 -5.52 3.61
CA LEU A 152 -16.88 -4.91 4.18
C LEU A 152 -17.19 -3.55 4.81
N PHE A 153 -17.96 -2.70 4.12
CA PHE A 153 -18.39 -1.41 4.66
C PHE A 153 -19.32 -1.58 5.86
N GLY A 154 -20.28 -2.51 5.82
CA GLY A 154 -21.16 -2.79 6.96
C GLY A 154 -20.42 -3.25 8.21
N GLN A 155 -19.34 -4.02 8.06
CA GLN A 155 -18.47 -4.41 9.19
C GLN A 155 -17.73 -3.23 9.79
N ILE A 156 -17.29 -2.28 8.96
CA ILE A 156 -16.59 -1.07 9.41
C ILE A 156 -17.55 -0.16 10.15
N ASP A 157 -18.76 0.07 9.62
CA ASP A 157 -19.79 0.86 10.30
C ASP A 157 -20.12 0.28 11.68
N ALA A 158 -20.32 -1.03 11.77
CA ALA A 158 -20.57 -1.70 13.06
C ALA A 158 -19.42 -1.56 14.05
N LEU A 159 -18.16 -1.62 13.58
CA LEU A 159 -16.99 -1.42 14.42
C LEU A 159 -16.86 0.04 14.89
N MET A 160 -17.15 1.00 14.00
CA MET A 160 -17.13 2.43 14.32
C MET A 160 -18.21 2.78 15.34
N ASP A 161 -19.43 2.26 15.19
CA ASP A 161 -20.53 2.43 16.14
C ASP A 161 -20.18 1.84 17.51
N MET A 162 -19.57 0.66 17.55
CA MET A 162 -19.14 0.02 18.79
C MET A 162 -18.03 0.83 19.49
N HIS A 163 -17.09 1.38 18.73
CA HIS A 163 -16.02 2.21 19.27
C HIS A 163 -16.56 3.54 19.82
N ALA A 164 -17.47 4.20 19.09
CA ALA A 164 -18.16 5.40 19.54
C ALA A 164 -18.98 5.16 20.82
N ALA A 165 -19.68 4.03 20.92
CA ALA A 165 -20.40 3.63 22.13
C ALA A 165 -19.45 3.42 23.33
N THR A 166 -18.30 2.80 23.10
CA THR A 166 -17.28 2.55 24.14
C THR A 166 -16.67 3.85 24.68
N LEU A 167 -16.40 4.82 23.80
CA LEU A 167 -15.91 6.14 24.19
C LEU A 167 -16.93 6.93 25.01
N ARG A 168 -18.23 6.88 24.64
CA ARG A 168 -19.31 7.51 25.41
C ARG A 168 -19.48 6.90 26.80
N PHE A 169 -19.25 5.58 26.94
CA PHE A 169 -19.35 4.90 28.24
C PHE A 169 -18.19 5.24 29.17
N ARG A 170 -16.98 5.48 28.64
CA ARG A 170 -15.81 5.88 29.43
C ARG A 170 -15.79 7.35 29.85
N ALA A 171 -16.62 8.20 29.25
CA ALA A 171 -16.74 9.63 29.57
C ALA A 171 -17.78 9.91 30.67
N ARG A 172 -18.40 8.88 31.24
CA ARG A 172 -19.29 8.92 32.40
C ARG A 172 -18.58 8.33 33.61
#